data_AF-A0A968X983-F1
#
_entry.id   AF-A0A968X983-F1
#
_cell.length_a   1.000
_cell.length_b   1.000
_cell.length_c   1.000
_cell.angle_alpha   90.00
_cell.angle_beta   90.00
_cell.angle_gamma   90.00
#
_symmetry.space_group_name_H-M   'P 1'
#
loop_
_entity.id
_entity.type
_entity.pdbx_description
1 polymer ?
#
loop_
_entity_poly.entity_id
_entity_poly.type
_entity_poly.pdbx_seq_one_letter_code
_entity_poly.pdbx_strand_id
1 'polypeptide(L)'
;MKCPVCRATYRKAEPAKPKLCHRCGADLSPLVALLDQAIAYHRRAIEQFIAGDLGAAMADNDRAIALYSQDPNFHAFAGQLWALQGKFGQADRSWQLAEAIDPKNKFAVDCLDVLDQLME
;
A
#
# COMPACT_ATOMS: atom_id res chain seq x y z
N MET A 1 6.53 -3.92 -7.64
CA MET A 1 7.00 -2.82 -8.51
C MET A 1 7.49 -3.34 -9.88
N LYS A 2 7.33 -2.55 -10.94
CA LYS A 2 7.86 -2.83 -12.30
C LYS A 2 8.92 -1.79 -12.68
N CYS A 3 9.89 -2.19 -13.50
CA CYS A 3 10.88 -1.27 -14.07
C CYS A 3 10.17 -0.21 -14.95
N PRO A 4 10.46 1.09 -14.78
CA PRO A 4 9.81 2.14 -15.57
C PRO A 4 10.26 2.14 -17.03
N VAL A 5 11.44 1.57 -17.33
CA VAL A 5 12.02 1.52 -18.67
C VAL A 5 11.49 0.34 -19.48
N CYS A 6 11.62 -0.89 -18.96
CA CYS A 6 11.29 -2.10 -19.72
C CYS A 6 10.08 -2.88 -19.19
N ARG A 7 9.40 -2.37 -18.15
CA ARG A 7 8.23 -2.97 -17.49
C ARG A 7 8.44 -4.36 -16.88
N ALA A 8 9.68 -4.86 -16.84
CA ALA A 8 10.01 -6.10 -16.17
C ALA A 8 9.69 -6.00 -14.67
N THR A 9 9.15 -7.07 -14.10
CA THR A 9 8.91 -7.16 -12.65
C THR A 9 10.25 -7.07 -11.94
N TYR A 10 10.36 -6.15 -10.98
CA TYR A 10 11.57 -6.06 -10.17
C TYR A 10 11.66 -7.29 -9.28
N ARG A 11 12.81 -7.97 -9.31
CA ARG A 11 13.19 -8.96 -8.31
C ARG A 11 14.07 -8.25 -7.30
N LYS A 12 13.64 -8.23 -6.03
CA LYS A 12 14.39 -7.58 -4.95
C LYS A 12 15.80 -8.15 -4.94
N ALA A 13 16.78 -7.30 -5.23
CA ALA A 13 18.18 -7.67 -5.20
C ALA A 13 18.64 -7.83 -3.74
N GLU A 14 19.60 -8.72 -3.52
CA GLU A 14 20.32 -8.82 -2.25
C GLU A 14 20.92 -7.46 -1.87
N PRO A 15 21.02 -7.11 -0.57
CA PRO A 15 21.50 -5.80 -0.13
C PRO A 15 22.92 -5.46 -0.63
N ALA A 16 23.73 -6.45 -1.00
CA ALA A 16 25.08 -6.27 -1.55
C ALA A 16 25.13 -6.11 -3.08
N LYS A 17 24.00 -6.28 -3.79
CA LYS A 17 23.94 -6.17 -5.26
C LYS A 17 23.42 -4.80 -5.69
N PRO A 18 23.93 -4.25 -6.79
CA PRO A 18 23.45 -2.98 -7.31
C PRO A 18 21.96 -3.12 -7.68
N LYS A 19 21.17 -2.10 -7.37
CA LYS A 19 19.71 -2.07 -7.57
C LYS A 19 19.38 -1.86 -9.05
N LEU A 20 19.84 -2.74 -9.92
CA LEU A 20 19.66 -2.65 -11.36
C LEU A 20 18.49 -3.52 -11.84
N CYS A 21 17.84 -3.10 -12.91
CA CYS A 21 16.87 -3.94 -13.60
C CYS A 21 17.58 -5.14 -14.24
N HIS A 22 17.16 -6.35 -13.88
CA HIS A 22 17.75 -7.59 -14.41
C HIS A 22 17.62 -7.74 -15.95
N ARG A 23 16.69 -7.02 -16.59
CA ARG A 23 16.41 -7.14 -18.02
C ARG A 23 17.10 -6.09 -18.86
N CYS A 24 17.05 -4.82 -18.45
CA CYS A 24 17.60 -3.70 -19.24
C CYS A 24 18.78 -2.99 -18.59
N GLY A 25 19.20 -3.40 -17.39
CA GLY A 25 20.33 -2.78 -16.67
C GLY A 25 20.05 -1.38 -16.12
N ALA A 26 18.83 -0.84 -16.27
CA ALA A 26 18.48 0.48 -15.75
C ALA A 26 18.67 0.55 -14.23
N ASP A 27 19.18 1.68 -13.73
CA ASP A 27 19.31 1.93 -12.31
C ASP A 27 17.93 2.15 -11.67
N LEU A 28 17.60 1.29 -10.71
CA LEU A 28 16.36 1.32 -9.94
C LEU A 28 16.58 1.89 -8.54
N SER A 29 17.80 2.34 -8.20
CA SER A 29 18.12 2.94 -6.90
C SER A 29 17.14 4.05 -6.50
N PRO A 30 16.78 5.00 -7.39
CA PRO A 30 15.79 6.04 -7.05
C PRO A 30 14.42 5.46 -6.76
N LEU A 31 13.99 4.47 -7.55
CA LEU A 31 12.67 3.85 -7.38
C LEU A 31 12.60 3.02 -6.09
N VAL A 32 13.68 2.32 -5.73
CA VAL A 32 13.78 1.63 -4.44
C VAL A 32 13.79 2.62 -3.29
N ALA A 33 14.47 3.76 -3.41
CA ALA A 33 14.44 4.79 -2.37
C ALA A 33 13.03 5.36 -2.15
N LEU A 34 12.28 5.61 -3.22
CA LEU A 34 10.87 6.02 -3.14
C LEU A 34 10.00 4.97 -2.42
N LEU A 35 10.24 3.68 -2.69
CA LEU A 35 9.53 2.59 -2.03
C LEU A 35 9.87 2.48 -0.55
N ASP A 36 11.15 2.56 -0.20
CA ASP A 36 11.61 2.54 1.19
C ASP A 36 10.97 3.72 1.95
N GLN A 37 10.88 4.90 1.31
CA GLN A 37 10.21 6.06 1.88
C GLN A 37 8.70 5.86 2.03
N ALA A 38 8.01 5.29 1.04
CA ALA A 38 6.59 4.96 1.12
C ALA A 38 6.31 3.99 2.29
N ILE A 39 7.12 2.95 2.44
CA ILE A 39 7.02 1.99 3.55
C ILE A 39 7.26 2.69 4.89
N ALA A 40 8.22 3.61 4.97
CA ALA A 40 8.48 4.37 6.19
C ALA A 40 7.27 5.23 6.60
N TYR A 41 6.63 5.92 5.65
CA TYR A 41 5.39 6.66 5.91
C TYR A 41 4.27 5.74 6.41
N HIS A 42 4.05 4.60 5.76
CA HIS A 42 3.02 3.65 6.17
C HIS A 42 3.27 3.07 7.58
N ARG A 43 4.52 2.72 7.91
CA ARG A 43 4.88 2.27 9.26
C ARG A 43 4.59 3.34 10.31
N ARG A 44 4.96 4.58 10.03
CA ARG A 44 4.66 5.72 10.92
C ARG A 44 3.16 5.93 11.07
N ALA A 45 2.39 5.75 10.00
CA ALA A 45 0.93 5.82 10.03
C ALA A 45 0.33 4.75 10.97
N ILE A 46 0.87 3.52 10.95
CA ILE A 46 0.46 2.46 11.87
C ILE A 46 0.79 2.85 13.32
N GLU A 47 1.98 3.38 13.59
CA GLU A 47 2.37 3.82 14.94
C GLU A 47 1.44 4.94 15.46
N GLN A 48 1.12 5.92 14.62
CA GLN A 48 0.18 6.99 14.94
C GLN A 48 -1.24 6.47 15.18
N PHE A 49 -1.68 5.51 14.36
CA PHE A 49 -2.95 4.84 14.54
C PHE A 49 -3.04 4.13 15.89
N ILE A 50 -2.00 3.39 16.28
CA ILE A 50 -1.91 2.73 17.59
C ILE A 50 -1.90 3.77 18.73
N ALA A 51 -1.28 4.93 18.50
CA ALA A 51 -1.31 6.06 19.44
C ALA A 51 -2.67 6.79 19.49
N GLY A 52 -3.64 6.43 18.64
CA GLY A 52 -4.97 7.03 18.57
C GLY A 52 -5.09 8.27 17.70
N ASP A 53 -4.02 8.68 17.01
CA ASP A 53 -4.04 9.82 16.09
C ASP A 53 -4.46 9.38 14.68
N LEU A 54 -5.77 9.21 14.50
CA LEU A 54 -6.36 8.81 13.21
C LEU A 54 -6.06 9.81 12.08
N GLY A 55 -5.97 11.11 12.40
CA GLY A 55 -5.73 12.16 11.42
C GLY A 55 -4.30 12.10 10.86
N ALA A 56 -3.31 11.99 11.74
CA ALA A 56 -1.92 11.81 11.35
C ALA A 56 -1.71 10.49 10.60
N ALA A 57 -2.32 9.40 11.08
CA ALA A 57 -2.25 8.10 10.43
C ALA A 57 -2.75 8.15 8.98
N MET A 58 -3.91 8.78 8.75
CA MET A 58 -4.43 8.95 7.38
C MET A 58 -3.47 9.77 6.51
N ALA A 59 -2.98 10.90 7.01
CA ALA A 59 -2.10 11.78 6.25
C ALA A 59 -0.79 11.09 5.84
N ASP A 60 -0.20 10.26 6.70
CA ASP A 60 1.01 9.52 6.37
C ASP A 60 0.74 8.32 5.47
N ASN A 61 -0.36 7.61 5.67
CA ASN A 61 -0.73 6.54 4.75
C ASN A 61 -1.04 7.07 3.34
N ASP A 62 -1.68 8.23 3.22
CA ASP A 62 -1.91 8.91 1.93
C ASP A 62 -0.60 9.27 1.24
N ARG A 63 0.42 9.71 2.00
CA ARG A 63 1.77 9.93 1.45
C ARG A 63 2.40 8.64 0.96
N ALA A 64 2.23 7.53 1.70
CA ALA A 64 2.71 6.22 1.27
C ALA A 64 2.08 5.80 -0.07
N ILE A 65 0.76 5.95 -0.21
CA ILE A 65 0.01 5.64 -1.44
C ILE A 65 0.44 6.55 -2.59
N ALA A 66 0.63 7.85 -2.34
CA ALA A 66 1.07 8.81 -3.35
C ALA A 66 2.46 8.50 -3.91
N LEU A 67 3.37 8.02 -3.05
CA LEU A 67 4.71 7.59 -3.46
C LEU A 67 4.68 6.22 -4.15
N TYR A 68 3.85 5.29 -3.66
CA TYR A 68 3.70 3.97 -4.25
C TYR A 68 2.33 3.36 -4.00
N SER A 69 1.50 3.35 -5.03
CA SER A 69 0.12 2.87 -4.97
C SER A 69 -0.06 1.37 -5.25
N GLN A 70 1.02 0.62 -5.53
CA GLN A 70 0.95 -0.81 -5.85
C GLN A 70 1.26 -1.72 -4.64
N ASP A 71 1.20 -1.20 -3.41
CA ASP A 71 1.22 -2.03 -2.21
C ASP A 71 -0.24 -2.22 -1.74
N PRO A 72 -0.77 -3.46 -1.72
CA PRO A 72 -2.14 -3.70 -1.30
C PRO A 72 -2.37 -3.36 0.17
N ASN A 73 -1.34 -3.41 1.02
CA ASN A 73 -1.47 -3.12 2.45
C ASN A 73 -1.77 -1.65 2.72
N PHE A 74 -1.26 -0.74 1.89
CA PHE A 74 -1.53 0.69 2.06
C PHE A 74 -3.00 1.00 1.84
N HIS A 75 -3.61 0.40 0.81
CA HIS A 75 -5.04 0.55 0.52
C HIS A 75 -5.91 -0.20 1.54
N ALA A 76 -5.49 -1.38 1.97
CA ALA A 76 -6.20 -2.13 3.02
C ALA A 76 -6.27 -1.34 4.33
N PHE A 77 -5.16 -0.71 4.71
CA PHE A 77 -5.10 0.16 5.89
C PHE A 77 -5.87 1.46 5.69
N ALA A 78 -5.84 2.07 4.50
CA ALA A 78 -6.70 3.20 4.18
C ALA A 78 -8.20 2.85 4.37
N GLY A 79 -8.60 1.65 3.93
CA GLY A 79 -9.95 1.15 4.14
C GLY A 79 -10.34 1.08 5.61
N GLN A 80 -9.45 0.52 6.44
CA GLN A 80 -9.62 0.50 7.90
C GLN A 80 -9.75 1.90 8.50
N LEU A 81 -8.87 2.84 8.10
CA LEU A 81 -8.89 4.21 8.61
C LEU A 81 -10.17 4.97 8.19
N TRP A 82 -10.72 4.70 7.01
CA TRP A 82 -11.99 5.26 6.56
C TRP A 82 -13.18 4.66 7.30
N ALA A 83 -13.19 3.33 7.50
CA ALA A 83 -14.25 2.64 8.22
C ALA A 83 -14.37 3.15 9.67
N LEU A 84 -13.25 3.39 10.34
CA LEU A 84 -13.22 3.97 11.70
C LEU A 84 -13.77 5.39 11.79
N GLN A 85 -13.83 6.12 10.67
CA GLN A 85 -14.49 7.42 10.58
C GLN A 85 -15.98 7.31 10.18
N GLY A 86 -16.53 6.11 10.09
CA GLY A 86 -17.89 5.86 9.60
C GLY A 86 -18.06 6.06 8.09
N LYS A 87 -16.95 6.19 7.35
CA LYS A 87 -16.90 6.49 5.92
C LYS A 87 -16.84 5.21 5.08
N PHE A 88 -17.84 4.36 5.22
CA PHE A 88 -17.86 3.01 4.65
C PHE A 88 -17.71 2.96 3.13
N GLY A 89 -18.31 3.90 2.39
CA GLY A 89 -18.13 3.94 0.93
C GLY A 89 -16.69 4.26 0.48
N GLN A 90 -15.92 4.97 1.30
CA GLN A 90 -14.48 5.19 1.05
C GLN A 90 -13.66 3.98 1.49
N ALA A 91 -14.10 3.29 2.54
CA ALA A 91 -13.49 2.05 3.00
C ALA A 91 -13.59 0.94 1.95
N ASP A 92 -14.80 0.70 1.44
CA ASP A 92 -15.11 -0.25 0.37
C ASP A 92 -14.19 -0.08 -0.84
N ARG A 93 -14.15 1.13 -1.42
CA ARG A 93 -13.27 1.41 -2.56
C ARG A 93 -11.80 1.16 -2.27
N SER A 94 -11.36 1.42 -1.04
CA SER A 94 -9.96 1.20 -0.65
C SER A 94 -9.65 -0.30 -0.53
N TRP A 95 -10.55 -1.10 0.05
CA TRP A 95 -10.40 -2.55 0.11
C TRP A 95 -10.50 -3.21 -1.26
N GLN A 96 -11.41 -2.76 -2.13
CA GLN A 96 -11.48 -3.22 -3.53
C GLN A 96 -10.17 -2.95 -4.29
N LEU A 97 -9.54 -1.79 -4.07
CA LEU A 97 -8.22 -1.50 -4.64
C LEU A 97 -7.14 -2.45 -4.10
N ALA A 98 -7.16 -2.75 -2.81
CA ALA A 98 -6.22 -3.71 -2.21
C ALA A 98 -6.39 -5.11 -2.81
N GLU A 99 -7.62 -5.58 -2.96
CA GLU A 99 -7.96 -6.86 -3.60
C GLU A 99 -7.56 -6.88 -5.09
N ALA A 100 -7.82 -5.80 -5.83
CA ALA A 100 -7.44 -5.71 -7.25
C ALA A 100 -5.92 -5.79 -7.46
N ILE A 101 -5.13 -5.31 -6.49
CA ILE A 101 -3.66 -5.40 -6.51
C ILE A 101 -3.19 -6.80 -6.08
N ASP A 102 -3.76 -7.32 -5.00
CA ASP A 102 -3.49 -8.67 -4.50
C ASP A 102 -4.79 -9.35 -4.06
N PRO A 103 -5.37 -10.23 -4.90
CA PRO A 103 -6.60 -10.96 -4.58
C PRO A 103 -6.45 -11.90 -3.38
N LYS A 104 -5.22 -12.11 -2.88
CA LYS A 104 -4.95 -12.92 -1.68
C LYS A 104 -4.79 -12.07 -0.42
N ASN A 105 -5.02 -10.75 -0.50
CA ASN A 105 -5.04 -9.91 0.69
C ASN A 105 -6.27 -10.23 1.54
N LYS A 106 -6.12 -11.22 2.42
CA LYS A 106 -7.19 -11.75 3.25
C LYS A 106 -7.86 -10.67 4.09
N PHE A 107 -7.11 -9.70 4.61
CA PHE A 107 -7.68 -8.63 5.41
C PHE A 107 -8.66 -7.78 4.60
N ALA A 108 -8.28 -7.38 3.38
CA ALA A 108 -9.17 -6.60 2.52
C ALA A 108 -10.42 -7.39 2.13
N VAL A 109 -10.26 -8.67 1.74
CA VAL A 109 -11.39 -9.55 1.39
C VAL A 109 -12.32 -9.76 2.57
N ASP A 110 -11.79 -10.09 3.75
CA ASP A 110 -12.59 -10.28 4.95
C ASP A 110 -13.36 -8.99 5.33
N CYS A 111 -12.77 -7.80 5.12
CA CYS A 111 -13.46 -6.53 5.36
C CYS A 111 -14.57 -6.24 4.35
N LEU A 112 -14.38 -6.59 3.07
CA LEU A 112 -15.42 -6.47 2.03
C LEU A 112 -16.58 -7.41 2.32
N ASP A 113 -16.31 -8.67 2.61
CA ASP A 113 -17.34 -9.67 2.94
C ASP A 113 -18.20 -9.22 4.13
N VAL A 114 -17.57 -8.67 5.18
CA VAL A 114 -18.29 -8.12 6.33
C VAL A 114 -19.14 -6.91 5.94
N LEU A 115 -18.62 -6.02 5.09
CA LEU A 115 -19.37 -4.85 4.66
C LEU A 115 -20.61 -5.24 3.83
N ASP A 116 -20.44 -6.19 2.91
CA ASP A 116 -21.53 -6.70 2.07
C ASP A 116 -22.63 -7.34 2.92
N GLN A 117 -22.26 -8.19 3.89
CA GLN A 117 -23.21 -8.80 4.82
C GLN A 117 -23.98 -7.80 5.69
N LEU A 118 -23.45 -6.60 5.91
CA LEU A 118 -24.12 -5.54 6.67
C LEU A 118 -25.06 -4.69 5.81
N MET A 119 -24.96 -4.78 4.47
CA MET A 119 -25.77 -4.04 3.52
C MET A 119 -26.93 -4.87 2.92
N GLU A 120 -26.96 -6.17 3.19
CA GLU A 120 -28.09 -7.09 2.93
C GLU A 120 -29.16 -7.01 4.03
#